data_AF-A0A6G3WJ82-F1
#
_entry.id   AF-A0A6G3WJ82-F1
#
_cell.length_a   1.000
_cell.length_b   1.000
_cell.length_c   1.000
_cell.angle_alpha   90.00
_cell.angle_beta   90.00
_cell.angle_gamma   90.00
#
_symmetry.space_group_name_H-M   'P 1'
#
loop_
_entity.id
_entity.type
_entity.pdbx_description
1 polymer ?
#
loop_
_entity_poly.entity_id
_entity_poly.type
_entity_poly.pdbx_seq_one_letter_code
_entity_poly.pdbx_strand_id
1 'polypeptide(L)'
;MAPAQGQFSDHSDGVESKDRAEGPSVPPAFLAAVDALRSARLRPELEVEVTRPPQRLAPHAYALEAAVVDGEDDLADGRLVLLHDPAGHDAWQGAFRLVTLVRAELEPEMAADPL
;
A
#
# COMPACT_ATOMS: atom_id res chain seq x y z
N MET A 1 -52.77 -46.65 -22.25
CA MET A 1 -53.56 -45.74 -21.38
C MET A 1 -52.88 -45.72 -20.02
N ALA A 2 -52.35 -44.65 -19.44
CA ALA A 2 -52.00 -43.28 -19.85
C ALA A 2 -50.98 -42.78 -18.79
N PRO A 3 -49.92 -42.03 -19.15
CA PRO A 3 -49.09 -41.29 -18.21
C PRO A 3 -49.53 -39.81 -18.15
N ALA A 4 -49.48 -39.15 -16.99
CA ALA A 4 -49.52 -37.69 -16.91
C ALA A 4 -49.08 -37.15 -15.52
N GLN A 5 -48.04 -36.31 -15.56
CA GLN A 5 -47.87 -34.99 -14.90
C GLN A 5 -47.78 -34.96 -13.36
N GLY A 6 -46.80 -34.32 -12.71
CA GLY A 6 -46.04 -33.13 -13.09
C GLY A 6 -46.50 -31.96 -12.21
N GLN A 7 -45.85 -31.74 -11.06
CA GLN A 7 -46.07 -30.55 -10.23
C GLN A 7 -44.72 -29.92 -9.87
N PHE A 8 -44.33 -28.93 -10.66
CA PHE A 8 -43.39 -27.88 -10.28
C PHE A 8 -44.16 -26.80 -9.53
N SER A 9 -43.61 -26.33 -8.40
CA SER A 9 -43.69 -24.98 -7.82
C SER A 9 -43.11 -25.07 -6.40
N ASP A 10 -42.43 -24.09 -5.84
CA ASP A 10 -41.78 -22.90 -6.35
C ASP A 10 -40.80 -22.50 -5.23
N HIS A 11 -39.78 -21.77 -5.65
CA HIS A 11 -38.75 -21.12 -4.89
C HIS A 11 -39.30 -20.31 -3.71
N SER A 12 -38.58 -20.30 -2.60
CA SER A 12 -38.44 -19.07 -1.80
C SER A 12 -37.09 -19.11 -1.09
N ASP A 13 -36.21 -18.29 -1.67
CA ASP A 13 -34.95 -17.78 -1.14
C ASP A 13 -35.03 -17.34 0.32
N GLY A 14 -33.86 -17.38 0.95
CA GLY A 14 -33.65 -16.69 2.22
C GLY A 14 -32.56 -17.32 3.06
N VAL A 15 -31.44 -17.72 2.48
CA VAL A 15 -30.20 -17.68 3.25
C VAL A 15 -29.92 -16.20 3.49
N GLU A 16 -30.41 -15.67 4.61
CA GLU A 16 -29.86 -14.47 5.22
C GLU A 16 -28.38 -14.79 5.52
N SER A 17 -27.56 -14.56 4.50
CA SER A 17 -26.12 -14.38 4.63
C SER A 17 -25.96 -13.18 5.52
N LYS A 18 -25.89 -13.51 6.80
CA LYS A 18 -25.58 -12.66 7.93
C LYS A 18 -24.58 -11.61 7.48
N ASP A 19 -25.08 -10.39 7.34
CA ASP A 19 -24.35 -9.18 7.00
C ASP A 19 -23.30 -8.96 8.09
N ARG A 20 -22.19 -9.67 7.94
CA ARG A 20 -21.12 -9.76 8.93
C ARG A 20 -20.20 -8.61 8.61
N ALA A 21 -20.65 -7.40 8.97
CA ALA A 21 -19.89 -6.15 8.98
C ALA A 21 -18.44 -6.35 8.50
N GLU A 22 -18.25 -6.29 7.18
CA GLU A 22 -16.93 -6.35 6.58
C GLU A 22 -16.24 -5.04 6.94
N GLY A 23 -15.51 -5.03 8.06
CA GLY A 23 -14.41 -4.09 8.20
C GLY A 23 -13.53 -4.21 6.95
N PRO A 24 -13.02 -3.10 6.39
CA PRO A 24 -12.45 -3.12 5.04
C PRO A 24 -11.33 -4.15 4.99
N SER A 25 -11.60 -5.27 4.31
CA SER A 25 -10.58 -6.27 4.02
C SER A 25 -9.47 -5.58 3.24
N VAL A 26 -8.21 -5.82 3.61
CA VAL A 26 -7.09 -5.14 2.95
C VAL A 26 -7.12 -5.48 1.44
N PRO A 27 -7.19 -4.48 0.54
CA PRO A 27 -7.33 -4.71 -0.89
C PRO A 27 -6.15 -5.51 -1.46
N PRO A 28 -6.38 -6.49 -2.36
CA PRO A 28 -5.31 -7.28 -2.96
C PRO A 28 -4.24 -6.43 -3.66
N ALA A 29 -4.64 -5.33 -4.32
CA ALA A 29 -3.70 -4.40 -4.96
C ALA A 29 -2.76 -3.74 -3.94
N PHE A 30 -3.26 -3.40 -2.75
CA PHE A 30 -2.44 -2.83 -1.68
C PHE A 30 -1.46 -3.86 -1.11
N LEU A 31 -1.93 -5.10 -0.89
CA LEU A 31 -1.06 -6.20 -0.46
C LEU A 31 0.07 -6.44 -1.47
N ALA A 32 -0.25 -6.51 -2.76
CA ALA A 32 0.74 -6.67 -3.82
C ALA A 32 1.76 -5.53 -3.85
N ALA A 33 1.33 -4.28 -3.63
CA ALA A 33 2.22 -3.13 -3.55
C ALA A 33 3.14 -3.18 -2.31
N VAL A 34 2.61 -3.58 -1.15
CA VAL A 34 3.41 -3.77 0.07
C VAL A 34 4.43 -4.90 -0.10
N ASP A 35 4.03 -6.01 -0.71
CA ASP A 35 4.93 -7.14 -0.99
C ASP A 35 6.03 -6.75 -2.00
N ALA A 36 5.70 -5.93 -3.01
CA ALA A 36 6.69 -5.38 -3.93
C ALA A 36 7.73 -4.49 -3.20
N LEU A 37 7.30 -3.65 -2.25
CA LEU A 37 8.21 -2.85 -1.44
C LEU A 37 9.09 -3.72 -0.53
N ARG A 38 8.53 -4.76 0.07
CA ARG A 38 9.27 -5.68 0.97
C ARG A 38 10.26 -6.59 0.24
N SER A 39 9.97 -6.96 -1.00
CA SER A 39 10.80 -7.83 -1.82
C SER A 39 11.82 -7.08 -2.68
N ALA A 40 11.84 -5.75 -2.60
CA ALA A 40 12.77 -4.92 -3.33
C ALA A 40 14.22 -5.28 -2.97
N ARG A 41 15.08 -5.40 -3.98
CA ARG A 41 16.52 -5.61 -3.76
C ARG A 41 17.15 -4.29 -3.31
N LEU A 42 17.56 -4.24 -2.05
CA LEU A 42 18.22 -3.08 -1.47
C LEU A 42 19.74 -3.13 -1.67
N ARG A 43 20.36 -1.96 -1.64
CA ARG A 43 21.83 -1.86 -1.55
C ARG A 43 22.27 -2.25 -0.13
N PRO A 44 23.48 -2.82 0.05
CA PRO A 44 23.96 -3.23 1.37
C PRO A 44 24.03 -2.09 2.39
N GLU A 45 24.28 -0.87 1.92
CA GLU A 45 24.38 0.33 2.74
C GLU A 45 23.02 0.85 3.21
N LEU A 46 21.91 0.34 2.65
CA LEU A 46 20.57 0.82 2.95
C LEU A 46 19.90 -0.05 4.01
N GLU A 47 19.72 0.52 5.20
CA GLU A 47 18.92 -0.06 6.27
C GLU A 47 17.49 0.43 6.14
N VAL A 48 16.51 -0.47 6.24
CA VAL A 48 15.09 -0.15 6.08
C VAL A 48 14.28 -0.82 7.18
N GLU A 49 13.38 -0.06 7.80
CA GLU A 49 12.43 -0.57 8.79
C GLU A 49 11.00 -0.11 8.52
N VAL A 50 10.04 -0.90 8.99
CA VAL A 50 8.61 -0.59 8.88
C VAL A 50 8.20 0.31 10.04
N THR A 51 7.60 1.45 9.73
CA THR A 51 7.15 2.40 10.75
C THR A 51 5.65 2.66 10.66
N ARG A 52 5.11 3.36 11.67
CA ARG A 52 3.69 3.72 11.68
C ARG A 52 3.41 4.71 10.54
N PRO A 53 2.49 4.40 9.61
CA PRO A 53 2.14 5.34 8.55
C PRO A 53 1.39 6.57 9.10
N PRO A 54 1.40 7.69 8.36
CA PRO A 54 0.56 8.82 8.69
C PRO A 54 -0.92 8.40 8.69
N GLN A 55 -1.66 8.92 9.66
CA GLN A 55 -3.08 8.59 9.82
C GLN A 55 -3.96 9.56 9.03
N ARG A 56 -5.18 9.13 8.70
CA ARG A 56 -6.24 9.95 8.10
C ARG A 56 -5.98 10.48 6.68
N LEU A 57 -4.89 10.06 6.02
CA LEU A 57 -4.61 10.40 4.62
C LEU A 57 -5.25 9.43 3.62
N ALA A 58 -5.40 8.16 4.00
CA ALA A 58 -5.96 7.10 3.16
C ALA A 58 -6.58 5.99 4.04
N PRO A 59 -7.53 5.20 3.52
CA PRO A 59 -8.04 4.00 4.19
C PRO A 59 -6.94 2.94 4.44
N HIS A 60 -5.98 2.82 3.52
CA HIS A 60 -4.85 1.90 3.64
C HIS A 60 -3.53 2.65 3.43
N ALA A 61 -2.57 2.43 4.33
CA ALA A 61 -1.27 3.08 4.27
C ALA A 61 -0.17 2.17 4.81
N TYR A 62 1.03 2.30 4.23
CA TYR A 62 2.24 1.60 4.63
C TYR A 62 3.41 2.58 4.65
N ALA A 63 4.31 2.48 5.62
CA ALA A 63 5.44 3.38 5.73
C ALA A 63 6.73 2.62 6.05
N LEU A 64 7.81 3.11 5.46
CA LEU A 64 9.17 2.68 5.69
C LEU A 64 9.99 3.90 6.10
N GLU A 65 10.88 3.70 7.06
CA GLU A 65 12.04 4.58 7.27
C GLU A 65 13.27 3.88 6.74
N ALA A 66 14.20 4.67 6.22
CA ALA A 66 15.42 4.18 5.60
C ALA A 66 16.60 5.06 6.02
N ALA A 67 17.73 4.43 6.27
CA ALA A 67 19.01 5.09 6.51
C ALA A 67 20.05 4.54 5.54
N VAL A 68 20.97 5.39 5.09
CA VAL A 68 22.16 4.98 4.35
C VAL A 68 23.34 5.07 5.29
N VAL A 69 23.94 3.93 5.60
CA VAL A 69 25.06 3.80 6.55
C VAL A 69 26.29 3.29 5.81
N ASP A 70 27.42 3.97 5.94
CA ASP A 70 28.73 3.53 5.46
C ASP A 70 29.71 3.48 6.64
N GLY A 71 30.00 2.28 7.14
CA GLY A 71 30.81 2.11 8.34
C GLY A 71 30.14 2.66 9.59
N GLU A 72 30.67 3.76 10.14
CA GLU A 72 30.12 4.47 11.31
C GLU A 72 29.38 5.76 10.91
N ASP A 73 29.32 6.08 9.62
CA ASP A 73 28.76 7.34 9.11
C ASP A 73 27.32 7.17 8.61
N ASP A 74 26.41 8.00 9.15
CA ASP A 74 25.04 8.14 8.66
C ASP A 74 25.00 9.16 7.52
N LEU A 75 24.97 8.66 6.28
CA LEU A 75 25.07 9.51 5.08
C LEU A 75 23.75 10.16 4.69
N ALA A 76 22.63 9.47 4.93
CA ALA A 76 21.30 9.94 4.57
C ALA A 76 20.21 9.26 5.40
N ASP A 77 19.12 9.98 5.63
CA ASP A 77 17.88 9.44 6.18
C ASP A 77 16.70 9.70 5.24
N GLY A 78 15.70 8.85 5.31
CA GLY A 78 14.53 9.00 4.47
C GLY A 78 13.32 8.26 4.97
N ARG A 79 12.18 8.63 4.41
CA ARG A 79 10.90 8.02 4.69
C ARG A 79 10.12 7.84 3.41
N LEU A 80 9.59 6.64 3.21
CA LEU A 80 8.68 6.31 2.11
C LEU A 80 7.29 6.00 2.68
N VAL A 81 6.26 6.60 2.11
CA VAL A 81 4.86 6.33 2.48
C VAL A 81 4.08 5.93 1.23
N LEU A 82 3.47 4.76 1.27
CA LEU A 82 2.49 4.27 0.32
C LEU A 82 1.08 4.52 0.87
N LEU A 83 0.27 5.24 0.12
CA LEU A 83 -1.14 5.49 0.40
C LEU A 83 -2.00 4.82 -0.66
N HIS A 84 -3.13 4.24 -0.25
CA HIS A 84 -4.08 3.60 -1.15
C HIS A 84 -5.53 3.89 -0.75
N ASP A 85 -6.27 4.44 -1.70
CA ASP A 85 -7.72 4.56 -1.67
C ASP A 85 -8.32 3.76 -2.84
N PRO A 86 -8.97 2.62 -2.58
CA PRO A 86 -9.57 1.79 -3.63
C PRO A 86 -10.62 2.52 -4.47
N ALA A 87 -11.28 3.54 -3.92
CA ALA A 87 -12.27 4.34 -4.63
C ALA A 87 -11.63 5.40 -5.53
N GLY A 88 -10.31 5.60 -5.41
CA GLY A 88 -9.59 6.69 -6.05
C GLY A 88 -9.69 8.00 -5.26
N HIS A 89 -8.69 8.86 -5.45
CA HIS A 89 -8.65 10.18 -4.83
C HIS A 89 -8.31 11.26 -5.87
N ASP A 90 -9.17 12.28 -6.00
CA ASP A 90 -9.05 13.32 -7.04
C ASP A 90 -7.69 14.04 -7.01
N ALA A 91 -7.21 14.42 -5.82
CA ALA A 91 -5.92 15.08 -5.64
C ALA A 91 -4.71 14.21 -6.05
N TRP A 92 -4.85 12.89 -6.07
CA TRP A 92 -3.79 11.97 -6.49
C TRP A 92 -3.94 11.55 -7.95
N GLN A 93 -5.12 11.79 -8.55
CA GLN A 93 -5.50 11.35 -9.90
C GLN A 93 -5.38 9.82 -10.08
N GLY A 94 -5.76 9.06 -9.05
CA GLY A 94 -5.69 7.61 -9.05
C GLY A 94 -5.95 6.99 -7.67
N ALA A 95 -5.77 5.67 -7.56
CA ALA A 95 -5.98 4.92 -6.33
C ALA A 95 -4.75 4.89 -5.41
N PHE A 96 -3.56 5.16 -5.94
CA PHE A 96 -2.30 5.10 -5.19
C PHE A 96 -1.61 6.46 -5.16
N ARG A 97 -0.91 6.72 -4.05
CA ARG A 97 0.02 7.83 -3.91
C ARG A 97 1.26 7.36 -3.17
N LEU A 98 2.43 7.63 -3.74
CA LEU A 98 3.72 7.39 -3.09
C LEU A 98 4.32 8.74 -2.70
N VAL A 99 4.76 8.87 -1.46
CA VAL A 99 5.40 10.08 -0.93
C VAL A 99 6.73 9.69 -0.34
N THR A 100 7.79 10.38 -0.73
CA THR A 100 9.12 10.19 -0.15
C THR A 100 9.68 11.50 0.35
N LEU A 101 10.36 11.46 1.49
CA LEU A 101 11.23 12.52 1.99
C LEU A 101 12.62 11.89 2.15
N VAL A 102 13.65 12.56 1.64
CA VAL A 102 15.04 12.14 1.81
C VAL A 102 15.83 13.35 2.26
N ARG A 103 16.75 13.12 3.20
CA ARG A 103 17.70 14.08 3.73
C ARG A 103 19.08 13.46 3.61
N ALA A 104 20.03 14.24 3.16
CA ALA A 104 21.42 13.85 3.05
C ALA A 104 22.27 15.10 3.24
N GLU A 105 23.45 14.94 3.81
CA GLU A 105 24.44 16.01 3.84
C GLU A 105 25.11 16.10 2.47
N LEU A 106 25.18 17.31 1.92
CA LEU A 106 25.80 17.57 0.63
C LEU A 106 27.06 18.40 0.82
N GLU A 107 28.16 17.91 0.28
CA GLU A 107 29.42 18.66 0.23
C GLU A 107 29.24 19.94 -0.61
N PRO A 108 29.82 21.09 -0.20
CA PRO A 108 29.59 22.38 -0.88
C PRO A 108 29.98 22.39 -2.37
N GLU A 109 30.99 21.60 -2.74
CA GLU A 109 31.47 21.46 -4.12
C GLU A 109 30.49 20.71 -5.03
N MET A 110 29.67 19.83 -4.46
CA MET A 110 28.57 19.14 -5.16
C MET A 110 27.32 20.02 -5.29
N ALA A 111 27.21 21.11 -4.51
CA ALA A 111 26.10 22.06 -4.59
C ALA A 111 26.25 23.09 -5.72
N ALA A 112 27.44 23.19 -6.33
CA ALA A 112 27.69 24.08 -7.45
C ALA A 112 27.33 23.38 -8.77
N ASP A 113 26.30 23.89 -9.45
CA ASP A 113 25.98 23.49 -10.82
C ASP A 113 27.10 23.99 -11.77
N PRO A 114 27.78 23.12 -12.53
CA PRO A 114 28.82 23.56 -13.46
C PRO A 114 28.20 24.39 -14.60
N LEU A 115 28.54 25.68 -14.63
CA LEU A 115 28.21 26.62 -15.72
C LEU A 115 29.05 26.40 -16.98
#